data_AF-A0A914XXN2-F1
#
_entry.id   AF-A0A914XXN2-F1
#
_cell.length_a   1.000
_cell.length_b   1.000
_cell.length_c   1.000
_cell.angle_alpha   90.00
_cell.angle_beta   90.00
_cell.angle_gamma   90.00
#
_symmetry.space_group_name_H-M   'P 1'
#
loop_
_entity.id
_entity.type
_entity.pdbx_description
1 polymer ?
#
loop_
_entity_poly.entity_id
_entity_poly.type
_entity_poly.pdbx_seq_one_letter_code
_entity_poly.pdbx_strand_id
1 'polypeptide(L)'
;MVDPDIITGYNIQNFDLPYIVDRSRHLKVDANVHLLGRVKNSACRIRDAQVQSKQMGNRVNKLIVIEGRIIFDVLQVILRDYKLRSYTLNSVSYHFLSEQKEDVEHKIITELQNGSDLDRRRLAVYCMKDAYLPLRLLDKLMSVINYMEMARVTGVPLNFLIFRGQQVKVLSQLLRKIS
;
A
#
# COMPACT_ATOMS: atom_id res chain seq x y z
N MET A 1 4.59 1.53 -21.71
CA MET A 1 4.46 1.05 -20.30
C MET A 1 4.65 2.23 -19.38
N VAL A 2 3.98 2.27 -18.22
CA VAL A 2 3.91 3.44 -17.33
C VAL A 2 5.16 3.63 -16.45
N ASP A 3 5.94 2.57 -16.19
CA ASP A 3 7.15 2.55 -15.33
C ASP A 3 7.11 3.39 -14.02
N PRO A 4 6.18 3.11 -13.08
CA PRO A 4 6.03 3.91 -11.86
C PRO A 4 7.17 3.70 -10.85
N ASP A 5 7.68 4.77 -10.24
CA ASP A 5 8.64 4.69 -9.14
C ASP A 5 8.01 4.23 -7.82
N ILE A 6 6.78 4.70 -7.55
CA ILE A 6 6.01 4.38 -6.35
C ILE A 6 4.71 3.69 -6.77
N ILE A 7 4.42 2.56 -6.14
CA ILE A 7 3.15 1.88 -6.20
C ILE A 7 2.43 2.14 -4.88
N THR A 8 1.24 2.74 -4.96
CA THR A 8 0.42 3.08 -3.81
C THR A 8 -1.01 2.60 -3.98
N GLY A 9 -1.79 2.71 -2.91
CA GLY A 9 -3.15 2.22 -2.79
C GLY A 9 -3.49 2.08 -1.31
N TYR A 10 -4.61 1.43 -1.01
CA TYR A 10 -5.07 1.21 0.35
C TYR A 10 -5.20 -0.28 0.65
N ASN A 11 -4.36 -0.79 1.55
CA ASN A 11 -4.28 -2.22 1.89
C ASN A 11 -3.74 -3.14 0.77
N ILE A 12 -3.04 -2.56 -0.21
CA ILE A 12 -2.46 -3.29 -1.35
C ILE A 12 -1.46 -4.37 -0.93
N GLN A 13 -0.78 -4.19 0.21
CA GLN A 13 0.20 -5.15 0.69
C GLN A 13 -0.41 -6.42 1.26
N ASN A 14 -1.54 -6.29 1.96
CA ASN A 14 -2.16 -7.43 2.63
C ASN A 14 -3.31 -8.03 1.81
N PHE A 15 -3.77 -7.36 0.75
CA PHE A 15 -4.87 -7.83 -0.09
C PHE A 15 -4.54 -7.87 -1.59
N ASP A 16 -4.44 -6.72 -2.27
CA ASP A 16 -4.43 -6.66 -3.73
C ASP A 16 -3.26 -7.41 -4.38
N LEU A 17 -2.02 -7.09 -4.00
CA LEU A 17 -0.83 -7.70 -4.61
C LEU A 17 -0.71 -9.21 -4.31
N PRO A 18 -0.90 -9.68 -3.06
CA PRO A 18 -0.96 -11.12 -2.78
C PRO A 18 -2.06 -11.82 -3.56
N TYR A 19 -3.27 -11.24 -3.61
CA TYR A 19 -4.40 -11.84 -4.30
C TYR A 19 -4.12 -11.99 -5.80
N ILE A 20 -3.59 -10.96 -6.46
CA ILE A 20 -3.24 -11.01 -7.89
C ILE A 20 -2.22 -12.11 -8.17
N VAL A 21 -1.16 -12.20 -7.37
CA VAL A 21 -0.09 -13.20 -7.54
C VAL A 21 -0.60 -14.62 -7.28
N ASP A 22 -1.40 -14.82 -6.24
CA ASP A 22 -1.93 -16.14 -5.92
C ASP A 22 -3.02 -16.56 -6.92
N ARG A 23 -3.83 -15.62 -7.39
CA ARG A 23 -4.84 -15.86 -8.42
C ARG A 23 -4.22 -16.21 -9.77
N SER A 24 -3.12 -15.55 -10.16
CA SER A 24 -2.44 -15.87 -11.42
C SER A 24 -1.85 -17.29 -11.40
N ARG A 25 -1.24 -17.70 -10.28
CA ARG A 25 -0.76 -19.07 -10.06
C ARG A 25 -1.90 -20.08 -10.14
N HIS A 26 -3.02 -19.80 -9.47
CA HIS A 26 -4.19 -20.67 -9.47
C HIS A 26 -4.76 -20.87 -10.88
N LEU A 27 -4.85 -19.80 -11.66
CA LEU A 27 -5.35 -19.83 -13.04
C LEU A 27 -4.31 -20.31 -14.06
N LYS A 28 -3.06 -20.56 -13.64
CA LYS A 28 -1.93 -20.93 -14.52
C LYS A 28 -1.71 -19.93 -15.67
N VAL A 29 -1.97 -18.65 -15.40
CA VAL A 29 -1.72 -17.55 -16.34
C VAL A 29 -0.23 -17.25 -16.35
N ASP A 30 0.27 -16.69 -17.47
CA ASP A 30 1.67 -16.37 -17.75
C ASP A 30 2.52 -16.09 -16.50
N ALA A 31 3.68 -16.77 -16.43
CA ALA A 31 4.69 -16.55 -15.40
C ALA A 31 5.11 -15.07 -15.30
N ASN A 32 4.95 -14.27 -16.35
CA ASN A 32 5.33 -12.87 -16.31
C ASN A 32 4.49 -11.99 -15.37
N VAL A 33 3.32 -12.44 -14.89
CA VAL A 33 2.47 -11.64 -13.97
C VAL A 33 3.18 -11.26 -12.67
N HIS A 34 4.14 -12.08 -12.21
CA HIS A 34 4.91 -11.78 -11.00
C HIS A 34 6.20 -10.98 -11.27
N LEU A 35 6.53 -10.69 -12.53
CA LEU A 35 7.71 -9.89 -12.92
C LEU A 35 7.38 -8.39 -12.93
N LEU A 36 6.96 -7.86 -11.78
CA LEU A 36 6.50 -6.47 -11.63
C LEU A 36 7.66 -5.46 -11.44
N GLY A 37 8.90 -5.95 -11.27
CA GLY A 37 10.08 -5.14 -10.97
C GLY A 37 10.75 -4.53 -12.20
N ARG A 38 11.82 -3.76 -11.95
CA ARG A 38 12.74 -3.25 -12.98
C ARG A 38 13.86 -4.24 -13.30
N VAL A 39 14.14 -5.17 -12.40
CA VAL A 39 15.14 -6.23 -12.61
C VAL A 39 14.51 -7.35 -13.44
N LYS A 40 15.10 -7.61 -14.61
CA LYS A 40 14.64 -8.68 -15.50
C LYS A 40 14.72 -10.04 -14.81
N ASN A 41 13.74 -10.90 -15.06
CA ASN A 41 13.65 -12.26 -14.50
C ASN A 41 13.63 -12.31 -12.96
N SER A 42 13.32 -11.18 -12.29
CA SER A 42 13.16 -11.12 -10.84
C SER A 42 11.69 -11.07 -10.46
N ALA A 43 11.22 -12.13 -9.83
CA ALA A 43 9.85 -12.25 -9.33
C ALA A 43 9.63 -11.36 -8.10
N CYS A 44 8.45 -10.77 -7.99
CA CYS A 44 8.02 -10.12 -6.76
C CYS A 44 8.05 -11.13 -5.60
N ARG A 45 8.65 -10.74 -4.48
CA ARG A 45 8.73 -11.58 -3.29
C ARG A 45 7.71 -11.12 -2.27
N ILE A 46 6.85 -12.03 -1.85
CA ILE A 46 5.85 -11.81 -0.80
C ILE A 46 6.24 -12.70 0.37
N ARG A 47 6.44 -12.12 1.55
CA ARG A 47 6.76 -12.84 2.78
C ARG A 47 6.00 -12.24 3.94
N ASP A 48 5.63 -13.06 4.91
CA ASP A 48 5.07 -12.54 6.15
C ASP A 48 6.17 -11.89 6.98
N ALA A 49 5.85 -10.74 7.56
CA ALA A 49 6.72 -9.94 8.39
C ALA A 49 5.98 -9.58 9.67
N GLN A 50 6.46 -10.13 10.79
CA GLN A 50 5.94 -9.81 12.11
C GLN A 50 6.61 -8.52 12.61
N VAL A 51 5.79 -7.51 12.87
CA VAL A 51 6.22 -6.26 13.51
C VAL A 51 5.64 -6.24 14.92
N GLN A 52 6.53 -6.21 15.90
CA GLN A 52 6.19 -6.22 17.32
C GLN A 52 6.91 -5.07 18.03
N SER A 53 6.14 -4.16 18.63
CA SER A 53 6.67 -3.17 19.57
C SER A 53 5.58 -2.69 20.52
N LYS A 54 5.98 -2.16 21.70
CA LYS A 54 5.02 -1.58 22.66
C LYS A 54 4.19 -0.43 22.05
N GLN A 55 4.77 0.33 21.12
CA GLN A 55 4.11 1.48 20.50
C GLN A 55 3.21 1.09 19.31
N MET A 56 3.65 0.14 18.49
CA MET A 56 2.94 -0.26 17.25
C MET A 56 2.03 -1.49 17.44
N GLY A 57 2.08 -2.13 18.60
CA GLY A 57 1.41 -3.40 18.86
C GLY A 57 2.08 -4.59 18.16
N ASN A 58 1.37 -5.71 18.14
CA ASN A 58 1.76 -6.92 17.42
C ASN A 58 0.92 -7.02 16.15
N ARG A 59 1.57 -6.94 14.98
CA ARG A 59 0.92 -7.07 13.68
C ARG A 59 1.72 -8.00 12.79
N VAL A 60 1.03 -8.86 12.06
CA VAL A 60 1.60 -9.64 10.96
C VAL A 60 1.17 -8.94 9.68
N ASN A 61 2.14 -8.39 8.96
CA ASN A 61 1.92 -7.75 7.66
C ASN A 61 2.65 -8.56 6.59
N LYS A 62 2.21 -8.45 5.34
CA LYS A 62 2.97 -8.96 4.20
C LYS A 62 3.99 -7.92 3.75
N LEU A 63 5.26 -8.31 3.77
CA LEU A 63 6.33 -7.58 3.11
C LEU A 63 6.37 -7.99 1.64
N ILE A 64 6.17 -7.00 0.77
CA ILE A 64 6.25 -7.19 -0.68
C ILE A 64 7.46 -6.44 -1.21
N VAL A 65 8.33 -7.16 -1.91
CA VAL A 65 9.51 -6.60 -2.57
C VAL A 65 9.33 -6.67 -4.07
N ILE A 66 9.25 -5.50 -4.69
CA ILE A 66 9.28 -5.31 -6.14
C ILE A 66 10.55 -4.54 -6.47
N GLU A 67 11.54 -5.21 -7.06
CA GLU A 67 12.87 -4.62 -7.22
C GLU A 67 12.84 -3.38 -8.11
N GLY A 68 13.44 -2.29 -7.62
CA GLY A 68 13.47 -1.00 -8.31
C GLY A 68 12.20 -0.15 -8.15
N ARG A 69 11.20 -0.58 -7.36
CA ARG A 69 9.98 0.20 -7.08
C ARG A 69 9.72 0.26 -5.57
N ILE A 70 9.13 1.36 -5.11
CA ILE A 70 8.72 1.53 -3.72
C ILE A 70 7.23 1.21 -3.58
N ILE A 71 6.89 0.34 -2.63
CA ILE A 71 5.51 0.17 -2.19
C ILE A 71 5.23 1.16 -1.06
N PHE A 72 4.24 2.02 -1.25
CA PHE A 72 3.82 3.03 -0.27
C PHE A 72 2.32 2.87 0.02
N ASP A 73 1.98 1.92 0.88
CA ASP A 73 0.59 1.59 1.22
C ASP A 73 0.02 2.59 2.22
N VAL A 74 -1.06 3.28 1.83
CA VAL A 74 -1.71 4.33 2.63
C VAL A 74 -2.22 3.77 3.95
N LEU A 75 -2.74 2.54 3.98
CA LEU A 75 -3.23 1.95 5.23
C LEU A 75 -2.09 1.84 6.25
N GLN A 76 -0.89 1.46 5.82
CA GLN A 76 0.27 1.33 6.72
C GLN A 76 0.72 2.69 7.25
N VAL A 77 0.68 3.73 6.42
CA VAL A 77 0.97 5.11 6.83
C VAL A 77 -0.04 5.58 7.87
N ILE A 78 -1.34 5.43 7.60
CA ILE A 78 -2.39 5.87 8.52
C ILE A 78 -2.31 5.13 9.87
N LEU A 79 -2.12 3.81 9.82
CA LEU A 79 -1.96 2.97 11.01
C LEU A 79 -0.72 3.29 11.85
N ARG A 80 0.28 3.94 11.26
CA ARG A 80 1.54 4.31 11.91
C ARG A 80 1.47 5.71 12.50
N ASP A 81 0.92 6.66 11.75
CA ASP A 81 1.02 8.09 12.07
C ASP A 81 -0.23 8.64 12.76
N TYR A 82 -1.37 7.95 12.71
CA TYR A 82 -2.64 8.42 13.24
C TYR A 82 -3.32 7.40 14.16
N LYS A 83 -4.04 7.89 15.17
CA LYS A 83 -4.88 7.08 16.07
C LYS A 83 -6.34 7.35 15.78
N LEU A 84 -6.95 6.50 14.95
CA LEU A 84 -8.35 6.61 14.51
C LEU A 84 -9.22 5.52 15.14
N ARG A 85 -10.54 5.76 15.19
CA ARG A 85 -11.52 4.76 15.64
C ARG A 85 -11.75 3.65 14.62
N SER A 86 -11.65 3.97 13.33
CA SER A 86 -11.80 3.03 12.21
C SER A 86 -10.76 3.35 11.14
N TYR A 87 -10.24 2.29 10.50
CA TYR A 87 -9.23 2.35 9.45
C TYR A 87 -9.77 1.82 8.12
N THR A 88 -11.09 1.82 7.92
CA THR A 88 -11.66 1.53 6.60
C THR A 88 -11.40 2.72 5.67
N LEU A 89 -11.21 2.46 4.36
CA LEU A 89 -10.99 3.53 3.38
C LEU A 89 -12.08 4.61 3.44
N ASN A 90 -13.34 4.21 3.62
CA ASN A 90 -14.46 5.16 3.77
C ASN A 90 -14.29 6.07 5.00
N SER A 91 -14.02 5.47 6.18
CA SER A 91 -13.87 6.25 7.42
C SER A 91 -12.68 7.21 7.36
N VAL A 92 -11.56 6.77 6.78
CA VAL A 92 -10.35 7.58 6.65
C VAL A 92 -10.55 8.69 5.61
N SER A 93 -11.18 8.38 4.48
CA SER A 93 -11.50 9.37 3.44
C SER A 93 -12.46 10.44 3.98
N TYR A 94 -13.48 10.04 4.73
CA TYR A 94 -14.40 10.99 5.34
C TYR A 94 -13.69 11.86 6.37
N HIS A 95 -12.83 11.27 7.21
CA HIS A 95 -12.11 12.00 8.25
C HIS A 95 -11.15 13.07 7.70
N PHE A 96 -10.40 12.76 6.64
CA PHE A 96 -9.36 13.68 6.12
C PHE A 96 -9.79 14.51 4.90
N LEU A 97 -10.72 14.01 4.09
CA LEU A 97 -11.15 14.62 2.83
C LEU A 97 -12.59 15.12 2.85
N SER A 98 -13.37 14.78 3.89
CA SER A 98 -14.82 15.01 3.94
C SER A 98 -15.56 14.37 2.76
N GLU A 99 -15.04 13.25 2.26
CA GLU A 99 -15.61 12.49 1.16
C GLU A 99 -16.02 11.09 1.60
N GLN A 100 -17.16 10.64 1.11
CA GLN A 100 -17.63 9.27 1.30
C GLN A 100 -17.51 8.50 -0.01
N LYS A 101 -17.24 7.20 0.08
CA LYS A 101 -17.41 6.30 -1.06
C LYS A 101 -18.90 5.98 -1.22
N GLU A 102 -19.33 5.69 -2.44
CA GLU A 102 -20.61 4.99 -2.61
C GLU A 102 -20.51 3.62 -1.94
N ASP A 103 -21.51 3.25 -1.15
CA ASP A 103 -21.52 1.95 -0.48
C ASP A 103 -21.98 0.89 -1.48
N VAL A 104 -21.02 0.19 -2.07
CA VAL A 104 -21.27 -1.02 -2.84
C VAL A 104 -20.98 -2.19 -1.92
N GLU A 105 -22.04 -2.83 -1.42
CA GLU A 105 -21.88 -4.03 -0.61
C GLU A 105 -21.18 -5.13 -1.42
N HIS A 106 -20.30 -5.89 -0.77
CA HIS A 106 -19.57 -6.99 -1.43
C HIS A 106 -20.50 -8.00 -2.12
N LYS A 107 -21.71 -8.20 -1.60
CA LYS A 107 -22.69 -9.15 -2.13
C LYS A 107 -23.20 -8.75 -3.52
N ILE A 108 -23.36 -7.46 -3.78
CA ILE A 108 -23.90 -6.97 -5.05
C ILE A 108 -22.84 -6.88 -6.15
N ILE A 109 -21.54 -7.00 -5.83
CA ILE A 109 -20.46 -6.93 -6.83
C ILE A 109 -20.64 -8.01 -7.91
N THR A 110 -20.95 -9.24 -7.51
CA THR A 110 -21.15 -10.36 -8.45
C THR A 110 -22.39 -10.14 -9.32
N GLU A 111 -23.47 -9.60 -8.75
CA GLU A 111 -24.69 -9.27 -9.48
C GLU A 111 -24.45 -8.17 -10.51
N LEU A 112 -23.77 -7.08 -10.11
CA LEU A 112 -23.41 -5.97 -11.00
C LEU A 112 -22.47 -6.42 -12.13
N GLN A 113 -21.52 -7.31 -11.84
CA GLN A 113 -20.58 -7.82 -12.85
C GLN A 113 -21.31 -8.67 -13.92
N ASN A 114 -22.25 -9.52 -13.49
CA ASN A 114 -23.04 -10.39 -14.37
C ASN A 114 -24.26 -9.69 -15.01
N GLY A 115 -24.53 -8.44 -14.62
CA GLY A 115 -25.63 -7.63 -15.14
C GLY A 115 -25.31 -6.97 -16.50
N SER A 116 -25.90 -5.79 -16.70
CA SER A 116 -25.79 -5.01 -17.92
C SER A 116 -24.47 -4.25 -18.03
N ASP A 117 -24.22 -3.64 -19.20
CA ASP A 117 -23.09 -2.72 -19.37
C ASP A 117 -23.16 -1.50 -18.45
N LEU A 118 -24.37 -1.05 -18.10
CA LEU A 118 -24.57 0.05 -17.15
C LEU A 118 -24.16 -0.36 -15.72
N ASP A 119 -24.43 -1.61 -15.33
CA ASP A 119 -24.04 -2.15 -14.03
C ASP A 119 -22.52 -2.28 -13.91
N ARG A 120 -21.86 -2.80 -14.95
CA ARG A 120 -20.40 -2.84 -15.03
C ARG A 120 -19.77 -1.45 -15.07
N ARG A 121 -20.41 -0.47 -15.72
CA ARG A 121 -19.98 0.94 -15.68
C ARG A 121 -20.03 1.48 -14.25
N ARG A 122 -21.10 1.22 -13.50
CA ARG A 122 -21.19 1.62 -12.08
C ARG A 122 -20.07 0.98 -11.25
N LEU A 123 -19.80 -0.30 -11.44
CA LEU A 123 -18.70 -1.00 -10.77
C LEU A 123 -17.33 -0.42 -11.12
N ALA A 124 -17.12 -0.04 -12.39
CA ALA A 124 -15.88 0.61 -12.82
C ALA A 124 -15.69 1.99 -12.17
N VAL A 125 -16.76 2.80 -12.06
CA VAL A 125 -16.71 4.11 -11.37
C VAL A 125 -16.38 3.92 -9.88
N TYR A 126 -17.00 2.93 -9.23
CA TYR A 126 -16.69 2.56 -7.85
C TYR A 126 -15.19 2.20 -7.69
N CYS A 127 -14.66 1.33 -8.56
CA CYS A 127 -13.25 0.92 -8.54
C CYS A 127 -12.30 2.10 -8.78
N MET A 128 -12.61 2.98 -9.74
CA MET A 128 -11.82 4.19 -9.99
C MET A 128 -11.79 5.12 -8.76
N LYS A 129 -12.91 5.27 -8.05
CA LYS A 129 -12.95 6.08 -6.83
C LYS A 129 -12.07 5.47 -5.73
N ASP A 130 -12.13 4.15 -5.53
CA ASP A 130 -11.29 3.44 -4.56
C ASP A 130 -9.79 3.52 -4.91
N ALA A 131 -9.44 3.61 -6.19
CA ALA A 131 -8.05 3.83 -6.63
C ALA A 131 -7.59 5.30 -6.49
N TYR A 132 -8.50 6.26 -6.62
CA TYR A 132 -8.19 7.70 -6.57
C TYR A 132 -8.10 8.27 -5.15
N LEU A 133 -8.92 7.78 -4.22
CA LEU A 133 -8.91 8.24 -2.83
C LEU A 133 -7.54 8.10 -2.13
N PRO A 134 -6.78 7.00 -2.29
CA PRO A 134 -5.44 6.86 -1.72
C PRO A 134 -4.47 7.93 -2.20
N LEU A 135 -4.51 8.30 -3.49
CA LEU A 135 -3.68 9.38 -4.03
C LEU A 135 -4.01 10.73 -3.37
N ARG A 136 -5.30 11.03 -3.20
CA ARG A 136 -5.73 12.25 -2.53
C ARG A 136 -5.40 12.29 -1.05
N LEU A 137 -5.46 11.14 -0.37
CA LEU A 137 -5.02 11.03 1.02
C LEU A 137 -3.52 11.31 1.13
N LEU A 138 -2.70 10.74 0.25
CA LEU A 138 -1.25 11.01 0.24
C LEU A 138 -0.92 12.49 0.03
N ASP A 139 -1.61 13.14 -0.90
CA ASP A 139 -1.45 14.56 -1.20
C ASP A 139 -1.88 15.43 -0.01
N LYS A 140 -3.10 15.22 0.50
CA LYS A 140 -3.65 15.97 1.65
C LYS A 140 -2.77 15.88 2.90
N LEU A 141 -2.16 14.72 3.13
CA LEU A 141 -1.32 14.44 4.30
C LEU A 141 0.17 14.71 4.05
N MET A 142 0.54 15.11 2.83
CA MET A 142 1.93 15.28 2.37
C MET A 142 2.82 14.07 2.71
N SER A 143 2.26 12.86 2.71
CA SER A 143 2.90 11.69 3.35
C SER A 143 4.22 11.33 2.67
N VAL A 144 4.25 11.36 1.33
CA VAL A 144 5.48 11.03 0.57
C VAL A 144 6.58 12.05 0.87
N ILE A 145 6.25 13.35 0.91
CA ILE A 145 7.20 14.43 1.19
C ILE A 145 7.76 14.26 2.60
N ASN A 146 6.90 14.09 3.60
CA ASN A 146 7.30 13.93 5.00
C ASN A 146 8.22 12.70 5.20
N TYR A 147 7.92 11.59 4.52
CA TYR A 147 8.75 10.39 4.61
C TYR A 147 10.07 10.55 3.83
N MET A 148 10.08 11.25 2.71
CA MET A 148 11.32 11.57 2.00
C MET A 148 12.24 12.45 2.85
N GLU A 149 11.72 13.49 3.49
CA GLU A 149 12.48 14.35 4.39
C GLU A 149 13.02 13.56 5.60
N MET A 150 12.18 12.72 6.20
CA MET A 150 12.62 11.83 7.28
C MET A 150 13.76 10.90 6.83
N ALA A 151 13.70 10.37 5.60
CA ALA A 151 14.74 9.50 5.05
C ALA A 151 16.05 10.28 4.83
N ARG A 152 15.97 11.51 4.31
CA ARG A 152 17.12 12.40 4.13
C ARG A 152 17.81 12.73 5.46
N VAL A 153 17.03 13.07 6.48
CA VAL A 153 17.53 13.44 7.82
C VAL A 153 18.14 12.25 8.57
N THR A 154 17.57 11.06 8.42
CA THR A 154 18.01 9.87 9.17
C THR A 154 18.99 8.99 8.41
N GLY A 155 19.13 9.21 7.10
CA GLY A 155 20.03 8.46 6.23
C GLY A 155 19.63 7.00 6.05
N VAL A 156 18.36 6.65 6.30
CA VAL A 156 17.84 5.29 6.07
C VAL A 156 17.03 5.22 4.77
N PRO A 157 16.94 4.04 4.13
CA PRO A 157 16.07 3.84 2.98
C PRO A 157 14.60 4.15 3.27
N LEU A 158 13.88 4.68 2.27
CA LEU A 158 12.47 5.09 2.40
C LEU A 158 11.57 3.94 2.89
N ASN A 159 11.77 2.73 2.38
CA ASN A 159 11.03 1.54 2.80
C ASN A 159 11.25 1.18 4.29
N PHE A 160 12.40 1.52 4.89
CA PHE A 160 12.63 1.28 6.31
C PHE A 160 11.73 2.16 7.18
N LEU A 161 11.32 3.33 6.68
CA LEU A 161 10.43 4.21 7.42
C LEU A 161 9.02 3.67 7.59
N ILE A 162 8.61 2.66 6.82
CA ILE A 162 7.31 2.00 6.99
C ILE A 162 7.49 0.69 7.78
N PHE A 163 8.48 -0.13 7.42
CA PHE A 163 8.61 -1.50 7.95
C PHE A 163 9.52 -1.64 9.17
N ARG A 164 10.31 -0.63 9.51
CA ARG A 164 11.25 -0.67 10.65
C ARG A 164 10.87 0.36 11.70
N GLY A 165 11.24 0.04 12.94
CA GLY A 165 11.07 0.90 14.11
C GLY A 165 12.08 2.05 14.16
N GLN A 166 12.11 2.77 15.28
CA GLN A 166 12.97 3.96 15.42
C GLN A 166 14.46 3.63 15.57
N GLN A 167 14.82 2.45 16.10
CA GLN A 167 16.21 2.07 16.39
C GLN A 167 17.14 2.13 15.17
N VAL A 168 16.66 1.72 13.98
CA VAL A 168 17.50 1.73 12.76
C VAL A 168 17.88 3.14 12.32
N LYS A 169 17.05 4.14 12.62
CA LYS A 169 17.32 5.54 12.31
C LYS A 169 18.43 6.09 13.19
N VAL A 170 18.33 5.83 14.50
CA VAL A 170 19.33 6.24 15.48
C VAL A 170 20.67 5.56 15.18
N LEU A 171 20.67 4.26 14.92
CA LEU A 171 21.88 3.52 14.56
C LEU A 171 22.54 4.07 13.30
N SER A 172 21.77 4.33 12.24
CA SER A 172 22.27 4.95 11.00
C SER A 172 22.94 6.29 11.28
N GLN A 173 22.30 7.16 12.07
CA GLN A 173 22.85 8.47 12.41
C GLN A 173 24.10 8.38 13.28
N LEU A 174 24.12 7.48 14.27
CA LEU A 174 25.29 7.27 15.11
C LEU A 174 26.48 6.83 14.27
N LEU A 175 26.33 5.78 13.46
CA LEU A 175 27.40 5.26 12.61
C LEU A 175 27.97 6.33 11.69
N ARG A 176 27.12 7.16 11.08
CA ARG A 176 27.54 8.28 10.20
C ARG A 176 28.31 9.39 10.92
N LYS A 177 28.21 9.48 12.25
CA LYS A 177 28.93 10.49 13.05
C LYS A 177 30.29 10.00 13.54
N ILE A 178 30.48 8.68 13.68
CA ILE A 178 31.73 8.07 14.13
C ILE A 178 32.60 7.54 12.97
N SER A 179 32.05 7.44 11.76
CA SER A 179 32.78 7.21 10.51
C SER A 179 33.34 8.51 9.94
#